data_AF-A0A920NSD8-F1
#
_entry.id   AF-A0A920NSD8-F1
#
_cell.length_a   1.000
_cell.length_b   1.000
_cell.length_c   1.000
_cell.angle_alpha   90.00
_cell.angle_beta   90.00
_cell.angle_gamma   90.00
#
_symmetry.space_group_name_H-M   'P 1'
#
loop_
_entity.id
_entity.type
_entity.pdbx_description
1 polymer ?
#
loop_
_entity_poly.entity_id
_entity_poly.type
_entity_poly.pdbx_seq_one_letter_code
_entity_poly.pdbx_strand_id
1 'polypeptide(L)'
;MLKEWGFEKNIEVSNTKTFEIEGERVSSTRIREALKKSDFELAGNLLGRPFAYTGKVVYGNQLGAELGTPTANLWLPKNKLPISGVYIVKALLEGES
;
A
#
# COMPACT_ATOMS: atom_id res chain seq x y z
N MET A 1 -9.70 18.47 25.48
CA MET A 1 -10.09 17.06 25.60
C MET A 1 -8.90 16.09 25.70
N LEU A 2 -8.12 15.79 24.65
CA LEU A 2 -7.05 14.76 24.74
C LEU A 2 -5.89 15.17 25.67
N LYS A 3 -5.47 16.44 25.65
CA LYS A 3 -4.44 16.98 26.56
C LYS A 3 -4.88 17.02 28.01
N GLU A 4 -6.13 17.39 28.26
CA GLU A 4 -6.73 17.42 29.61
C GLU A 4 -6.79 16.00 30.19
N TRP A 5 -7.27 15.03 29.39
CA TRP A 5 -7.26 13.62 29.79
C TRP A 5 -5.85 13.10 30.09
N GLY A 6 -4.86 13.46 29.26
CA GLY A 6 -3.46 13.11 29.48
C GLY A 6 -2.93 13.68 30.80
N PHE A 7 -3.24 14.95 31.09
CA PHE A 7 -2.88 15.61 32.35
C PHE A 7 -3.47 14.88 33.57
N GLU A 8 -4.77 14.54 33.56
CA GLU A 8 -5.43 13.80 34.64
C GLU A 8 -4.84 12.40 34.87
N LYS A 9 -4.29 11.78 33.82
CA LYS A 9 -3.69 10.44 33.85
C LYS A 9 -2.17 10.43 33.98
N ASN A 10 -1.53 11.59 34.11
CA ASN A 10 -0.08 11.74 34.10
C ASN A 10 0.58 11.09 32.86
N ILE A 11 -0.05 11.28 31.69
CA ILE A 11 0.41 10.81 30.37
C ILE A 11 0.73 12.04 29.51
N GLU A 12 1.94 12.08 28.95
CA GLU A 12 2.34 13.13 28.02
C GLU A 12 1.60 13.00 26.68
N VAL A 13 0.99 14.10 26.23
CA VAL A 13 0.28 14.18 24.95
C VAL A 13 0.92 15.25 24.09
N SER A 14 1.60 14.83 23.03
CA SER A 14 2.21 15.71 22.04
C SER A 14 1.50 15.62 20.69
N ASN A 15 1.56 16.70 19.90
CA ASN A 15 1.03 16.72 18.54
C ASN A 15 2.16 16.48 17.56
N THR A 16 1.97 15.58 16.61
CA THR A 16 2.91 15.37 15.51
C THR A 16 2.66 16.43 14.44
N LYS A 17 3.71 17.14 14.02
CA LYS A 17 3.61 18.11 12.93
C LYS A 17 3.14 17.42 11.65
N THR A 18 2.33 18.13 10.85
CA THR A 18 1.97 17.68 9.52
C THR A 18 3.23 17.54 8.68
N PHE A 19 3.39 16.38 8.03
CA PHE A 19 4.45 16.16 7.08
C PHE A 19 3.98 16.53 5.67
N GLU A 20 4.79 17.30 4.95
CA GLU A 20 4.46 17.84 3.63
C GLU A 20 5.58 17.53 2.64
N ILE A 21 5.18 17.23 1.41
CA ILE A 21 6.08 17.10 0.25
C ILE A 21 5.51 18.03 -0.80
N GLU A 22 6.36 18.93 -1.30
CA GLU A 22 6.00 19.95 -2.32
C GLU A 22 4.87 20.89 -1.86
N GLY A 23 4.84 21.23 -0.57
CA GLY A 23 3.81 22.12 0.00
C GLY A 23 2.43 21.48 0.17
N GLU A 24 2.32 20.18 -0.07
CA GLU A 24 1.09 19.41 0.12
C GLU A 24 1.26 18.33 1.18
N ARG A 25 0.24 18.20 2.04
CA ARG A 25 0.19 17.19 3.10
C ARG A 25 0.34 15.78 2.55
N VAL A 26 1.26 15.02 3.14
CA VAL A 26 1.34 13.56 2.96
C VAL A 26 0.20 12.91 3.75
N SER A 27 -0.64 12.13 3.07
CA SER A 27 -1.78 11.46 3.69
C SER A 27 -2.18 10.18 2.95
N SER A 28 -2.84 9.26 3.66
CA SER A 28 -3.35 8.02 3.05
C SER A 28 -4.38 8.26 1.95
N THR A 29 -5.10 9.39 1.98
CA THR A 29 -6.02 9.77 0.89
C THR A 29 -5.24 10.14 -0.35
N ARG A 30 -4.25 11.04 -0.24
CA ARG A 30 -3.38 11.46 -1.35
C ARG A 30 -2.63 10.28 -1.98
N ILE A 31 -2.08 9.37 -1.16
CA ILE A 31 -1.42 8.15 -1.64
C ILE A 31 -2.39 7.26 -2.43
N ARG A 32 -3.61 7.04 -1.92
CA ARG A 32 -4.62 6.22 -2.62
C ARG A 32 -5.10 6.87 -3.91
N GLU A 33 -5.17 8.19 -3.97
CA GLU A 33 -5.52 8.92 -5.20
C GLU A 33 -4.42 8.80 -6.26
N ALA A 34 -3.15 8.92 -5.87
CA ALA A 34 -2.02 8.68 -6.77
C ALA A 34 -2.04 7.25 -7.34
N LEU A 35 -2.21 6.24 -6.47
CA LEU A 35 -2.30 4.83 -6.89
C LEU A 35 -3.48 4.55 -7.83
N LYS A 36 -4.65 5.15 -7.57
CA LYS A 36 -5.83 5.02 -8.45
C LYS A 36 -5.61 5.61 -9.84
N LYS A 37 -4.74 6.62 -9.95
CA LYS A 37 -4.33 7.24 -11.22
C LYS A 37 -3.12 6.54 -11.85
N SER A 38 -2.67 5.42 -11.28
CA SER A 38 -1.46 4.69 -11.69
C SER A 38 -0.18 5.53 -11.63
N ASP A 39 -0.17 6.58 -10.80
CA ASP A 39 1.01 7.43 -10.56
C ASP A 39 1.86 6.81 -9.44
N PHE A 40 2.66 5.81 -9.80
CA PHE A 40 3.52 5.08 -8.87
C PHE A 40 4.75 5.87 -8.45
N GLU A 41 5.16 6.87 -9.24
CA GLU A 41 6.27 7.76 -8.89
C GLU A 41 5.87 8.66 -7.72
N LEU A 42 4.75 9.38 -7.85
CA LEU A 42 4.21 10.18 -6.75
C LEU A 42 3.90 9.32 -5.53
N ALA A 43 3.23 8.17 -5.72
CA ALA A 43 2.93 7.27 -4.60
C ALA A 43 4.22 6.80 -3.90
N GLY A 44 5.28 6.51 -4.66
CA GLY A 44 6.59 6.14 -4.13
C GLY A 44 7.24 7.24 -3.31
N ASN A 45 7.21 8.47 -3.82
CA ASN A 45 7.73 9.65 -3.13
C ASN A 45 6.98 9.91 -1.82
N LEU A 46 5.65 9.82 -1.84
CA LEU A 46 4.82 9.99 -0.64
C LEU A 46 5.00 8.89 0.40
N LEU A 47 5.29 7.66 -0.03
CA LEU A 47 5.54 6.50 0.85
C LEU A 47 6.99 6.42 1.34
N GLY A 48 7.92 7.11 0.69
CA GLY A 48 9.37 6.95 0.88
C GLY A 48 9.92 5.62 0.37
N ARG A 49 9.12 4.86 -0.40
CA ARG A 49 9.48 3.57 -1.01
C ARG A 49 8.49 3.20 -2.13
N PRO A 50 8.86 2.33 -3.08
CA PRO A 50 7.91 1.82 -4.06
C PRO A 50 6.68 1.17 -3.39
N PHE A 51 5.51 1.34 -4.00
CA PHE A 51 4.31 0.61 -3.56
C PHE A 51 4.52 -0.89 -3.74
N ALA A 52 4.15 -1.67 -2.71
CA ALA A 52 4.29 -3.12 -2.70
C ALA A 52 3.06 -3.76 -2.05
N TYR A 53 2.77 -4.98 -2.49
CA TYR A 53 1.74 -5.83 -1.91
C TYR A 53 2.29 -7.23 -1.66
N THR A 54 2.04 -7.76 -0.46
CA THR A 54 2.40 -9.12 -0.09
C THR A 54 1.10 -9.89 0.16
N GLY A 55 0.97 -11.06 -0.47
CA GLY A 55 -0.22 -11.90 -0.34
C GLY A 55 0.13 -13.36 -0.56
N LYS A 56 -0.73 -14.24 -0.03
CA LYS A 56 -0.61 -15.68 -0.23
C LYS A 56 -0.96 -16.05 -1.68
N VAL A 57 -0.15 -16.91 -2.31
CA VAL A 57 -0.51 -17.55 -3.57
C VAL A 57 -1.66 -18.54 -3.34
N VAL A 58 -2.72 -18.42 -4.12
CA VAL A 58 -3.93 -19.25 -4.01
C VAL A 58 -4.29 -19.84 -5.38
N TYR A 59 -5.13 -20.88 -5.35
CA TYR A 59 -5.71 -21.42 -6.56
C TYR A 59 -6.70 -20.41 -7.16
N GLY A 60 -6.52 -20.11 -8.45
CA GLY A 60 -7.45 -19.32 -9.26
C GLY A 60 -8.12 -20.16 -10.34
N ASN A 61 -8.64 -19.51 -11.39
CA ASN A 61 -9.38 -20.16 -12.48
C ASN A 61 -8.49 -20.93 -13.48
N GLN A 62 -7.17 -20.99 -13.26
CA GLN A 62 -6.19 -21.74 -14.08
C GLN A 62 -6.16 -21.40 -15.59
N LEU A 63 -6.75 -20.29 -16.02
CA LEU A 63 -6.78 -19.85 -17.44
C LEU A 63 -5.38 -19.73 -18.08
N GLY A 64 -4.35 -19.38 -17.29
CA GLY A 64 -2.97 -19.32 -17.79
C GLY A 64 -2.39 -20.69 -18.15
N ALA A 65 -2.82 -21.75 -17.46
CA ALA A 65 -2.37 -23.12 -17.74
C ALA A 65 -2.85 -23.61 -19.12
N GLU A 66 -4.06 -23.21 -19.53
CA GLU A 66 -4.59 -23.49 -20.88
C GLU A 66 -3.76 -22.80 -21.98
N LEU A 67 -3.12 -21.67 -21.65
CA LEU A 67 -2.24 -20.89 -22.54
C LEU A 67 -0.75 -21.28 -22.39
N GLY A 68 -0.43 -22.33 -21.63
CA GLY A 68 0.95 -22.79 -21.39
C GLY A 68 1.81 -21.81 -20.58
N THR A 69 1.20 -20.81 -19.92
CA THR A 69 1.92 -19.78 -19.16
C THR A 69 1.62 -19.92 -17.68
N PRO A 70 2.63 -20.22 -16.83
CA PRO A 70 2.42 -20.33 -15.39
C PRO A 70 2.02 -18.98 -14.79
N THR A 71 0.95 -18.96 -13.99
CA THR A 71 0.44 -17.74 -13.32
C THR A 71 0.32 -17.93 -11.82
N ALA A 72 0.69 -16.90 -11.05
CA ALA A 72 0.44 -16.85 -9.61
C ALA A 72 -0.78 -15.95 -9.32
N ASN A 73 -1.83 -16.51 -8.70
CA ASN A 73 -2.97 -15.73 -8.23
C ASN A 73 -2.76 -15.39 -6.75
N LEU A 74 -2.84 -14.11 -6.39
CA LEU A 74 -2.68 -13.67 -5.00
C LEU A 74 -4.04 -13.49 -4.33
N TRP A 75 -4.17 -13.94 -3.09
CA TRP A 75 -5.32 -13.59 -2.26
C TRP A 75 -5.37 -12.08 -2.06
N LEU A 76 -6.55 -11.47 -2.21
CA LEU A 76 -6.78 -10.04 -1.96
C LEU A 76 -7.73 -9.85 -0.77
N PRO A 77 -7.48 -8.87 0.12
CA PRO A 77 -8.40 -8.55 1.20
C PRO A 77 -9.72 -7.97 0.65
N LYS A 78 -10.78 -8.03 1.47
CA LYS A 78 -12.11 -7.47 1.13
C LYS A 78 -12.04 -6.00 0.69
N ASN A 79 -11.13 -5.24 1.30
CA ASN A 79 -10.80 -3.89 0.85
C ASN A 79 -9.88 -4.03 -0.36
N LYS A 80 -10.44 -3.87 -1.57
CA LYS A 80 -9.68 -3.91 -2.83
C LYS A 80 -8.46 -2.99 -2.75
N LEU A 81 -7.38 -3.42 -3.40
CA LEU A 81 -6.20 -2.57 -3.57
C LEU A 81 -6.58 -1.28 -4.30
N PRO A 82 -5.94 -0.14 -4.00
CA PRO A 82 -6.20 1.14 -4.66
C PRO A 82 -5.58 1.21 -6.07
N ILE A 83 -5.49 0.07 -6.76
CA ILE A 83 -4.95 -0.08 -8.12
C ILE A 83 -5.86 -1.02 -8.91
N SER A 84 -5.91 -0.85 -10.23
CA SER A 84 -6.62 -1.73 -11.16
C SER A 84 -5.91 -1.68 -12.51
N GLY A 85 -5.74 -2.81 -13.19
CA GLY A 85 -5.06 -2.89 -14.49
C GLY A 85 -3.90 -3.88 -14.52
N VAL A 86 -3.09 -3.80 -15.58
CA VAL A 86 -1.92 -4.66 -15.82
C VAL A 86 -0.65 -3.83 -15.63
N TYR A 87 0.31 -4.38 -14.90
CA TYR A 87 1.53 -3.67 -14.51
C TYR A 87 2.75 -4.58 -14.66
N ILE A 88 3.89 -3.96 -14.96
CA ILE A 88 5.20 -4.60 -14.81
C ILE A 88 5.60 -4.48 -13.34
N VAL A 89 5.96 -5.61 -12.73
CA VAL A 89 6.33 -5.67 -11.31
C VAL A 89 7.60 -6.47 -11.09
N LYS A 90 8.27 -6.22 -9.97
CA LYS A 90 9.23 -7.17 -9.41
C LYS A 90 8.50 -8.01 -8.38
N ALA A 91 8.65 -9.33 -8.45
CA ALA A 91 8.12 -10.27 -7.48
C ALA A 91 9.28 -10.89 -6.70
N LEU A 92 9.06 -11.09 -5.39
CA LEU A 92 9.97 -11.82 -4.52
C LEU A 92 9.17 -12.97 -3.92
N LEU A 93 9.75 -14.17 -3.96
CA LEU A 93 9.19 -15.36 -3.32
C LEU A 93 10.04 -15.65 -2.08
N GLU A 94 9.44 -15.67 -0.90
CA GLU A 94 10.15 -16.11 0.31
C GLU A 94 10.48 -17.60 0.17
N GLY A 95 11.78 -17.94 0.20
CA GLY A 95 12.26 -19.32 0.13
C GLY A 95 13.40 -19.58 -0.87
N GLU A 96 13.77 -18.62 -1.71
CA GLU A 96 14.93 -18.75 -2.61
C GLU A 96 15.96 -17.65 -2.32
N SER A 97 17.13 -18.08 -1.83
CA SER A 97 18.40 -17.34 -1.83
C SER A 97 19.27 -17.86 -2.95
#